data_AF-A0A9D6J6F5-F1
#
_entry.id   AF-A0A9D6J6F5-F1
#
_cell.length_a   1.000
_cell.length_b   1.000
_cell.length_c   1.000
_cell.angle_alpha   90.00
_cell.angle_beta   90.00
_cell.angle_gamma   90.00
#
_symmetry.space_group_name_H-M   'P 1'
#
loop_
_entity.id
_entity.type
_entity.pdbx_description
1 polymer ?
#
loop_
_entity_poly.entity_id
_entity_poly.type
_entity_poly.pdbx_seq_one_letter_code
_entity_poly.pdbx_strand_id
1 'polypeptide(L)'
;MSRELKCPQCGEIISANHRICRNCGTRKVNSGAFDDEQKAKDLPIPPDAKSKPIPLNSEPSKGEVYQEPILPPPNLNSVFYLRKPVVPEKKPGWSISDVFVWGIVLFFIGGVVLYCSIPNFCYKKREQPREKACYAYLRVILGAIEMYNMDNSLMKTSLVDSDTQTGLLLQGNYLKRPIPRIEKGCAFSSTGDLTTSGYISCSVHGPVHGP
;
A
#
# COMPACT_ATOMS: atom_id res chain seq x y z
N MET A 1 15.16 23.35 20.24
CA MET A 1 15.20 23.61 18.78
C MET A 1 14.85 22.31 18.07
N SER A 2 13.60 22.16 17.64
CA SER A 2 13.15 20.98 16.89
C SER A 2 13.80 21.02 15.51
N ARG A 3 14.66 20.05 15.19
CA ARG A 3 15.25 19.95 13.84
C ARG A 3 14.14 19.54 12.87
N GLU A 4 13.80 20.41 11.93
CA GLU A 4 12.89 20.09 10.84
C GLU A 4 13.55 19.07 9.90
N LEU A 5 12.93 17.90 9.75
CA LEU A 5 13.40 16.84 8.88
C LEU A 5 12.69 16.97 7.53
N LYS A 6 13.45 17.13 6.45
CA LYS A 6 12.91 17.20 5.08
C LYS A 6 13.03 15.84 4.39
N CYS A 7 12.03 15.51 3.58
CA CYS A 7 12.06 14.30 2.76
C CYS A 7 13.15 14.39 1.69
N PRO A 8 14.03 13.38 1.54
CA PRO A 8 15.08 13.40 0.50
C PRO A 8 14.53 13.24 -0.92
N GLN A 9 13.27 12.78 -1.07
CA GLN A 9 12.67 12.53 -2.38
C GLN A 9 11.76 13.66 -2.87
N CYS A 10 11.09 14.40 -1.98
CA CYS A 10 10.13 15.42 -2.38
C CYS A 10 10.28 16.76 -1.63
N GLY A 11 11.25 16.90 -0.73
CA GLY A 11 11.51 18.15 0.01
C GLY A 11 10.50 18.50 1.10
N GLU A 12 9.40 17.76 1.22
CA GLU A 12 8.33 18.00 2.20
C GLU A 12 8.84 17.90 3.65
N ILE A 13 8.33 18.74 4.55
CA ILE A 13 8.68 18.71 5.97
C ILE A 13 7.94 17.54 6.63
N ILE A 14 8.71 16.58 7.16
CA ILE A 14 8.18 15.39 7.82
C ILE A 14 8.28 15.58 9.34
N SER A 15 7.14 15.42 10.03
CA SER A 15 7.11 15.36 11.49
C SER A 15 7.96 14.19 12.01
N ALA A 16 8.67 14.40 13.12
CA ALA A 16 9.58 13.41 13.70
C ALA A 16 8.93 12.02 13.93
N ASN A 17 7.61 11.99 14.17
CA ASN A 17 6.83 10.78 14.47
C ASN A 17 6.38 9.99 13.22
N HIS A 18 6.52 10.53 12.01
CA HIS A 18 6.12 9.83 10.79
C HIS A 18 7.25 8.96 10.24
N ARG A 19 7.01 7.65 10.13
CA ARG A 19 7.94 6.68 9.50
C ARG A 19 7.94 6.74 7.97
N ILE A 20 6.93 7.35 7.37
CA ILE A 20 6.71 7.40 5.92
C ILE A 20 6.28 8.82 5.53
N CYS A 21 6.83 9.35 4.44
CA CYS A 21 6.42 10.62 3.87
C CYS A 21 4.98 10.54 3.38
N ARG A 22 4.12 11.48 3.80
CA ARG A 22 2.71 11.52 3.38
C ARG A 22 2.52 11.90 1.91
N ASN A 23 3.47 12.62 1.33
CA ASN A 23 3.38 13.10 -0.05
C ASN A 23 3.85 12.03 -1.05
N CYS A 24 5.08 11.52 -0.90
CA CYS A 24 5.67 10.59 -1.86
C CYS A 24 5.68 9.11 -1.42
N GLY A 25 5.36 8.81 -0.16
CA GLY A 25 5.39 7.43 0.36
C GLY A 25 6.80 6.88 0.67
N THR A 26 7.86 7.68 0.54
CA THR A 26 9.23 7.24 0.88
C THR A 26 9.36 6.99 2.38
N ARG A 27 9.96 5.84 2.76
CA ARG A 27 10.26 5.51 4.16
C ARG A 27 11.39 6.39 4.68
N LYS A 28 11.25 6.88 5.91
CA LYS A 28 12.30 7.60 6.61
C LYS A 28 13.43 6.60 6.94
N VAL A 29 14.61 6.80 6.37
CA VAL A 29 15.83 6.17 6.87
C VAL A 29 16.14 6.80 8.22
N ASN A 30 16.18 6.00 9.28
CA ASN A 30 16.40 6.50 10.63
C ASN A 30 17.78 7.19 10.67
N SER A 31 17.80 8.49 10.93
CA SER A 31 19.00 9.24 11.24
C SER A 31 19.50 8.83 12.63
N GLY A 32 20.18 7.68 12.68
CA GLY A 32 20.85 7.11 13.84
C GLY A 32 21.89 6.04 13.48
N ALA A 33 22.23 5.90 12.21
CA ALA A 33 23.31 5.05 11.72
C ALA A 33 23.94 5.78 10.52
N PHE A 34 24.79 6.76 10.79
CA PHE A 34 25.48 7.54 9.78
C PHE A 34 27.00 7.51 9.99
N ASP A 35 27.52 6.39 10.48
CA ASP A 35 28.93 6.28 10.85
C ASP A 35 29.56 4.91 10.49
N ASP A 36 28.81 3.80 10.39
CA ASP A 36 29.44 2.47 10.22
C ASP A 36 29.23 1.74 8.88
N GLU A 37 28.32 2.20 8.00
CA GLU A 37 28.04 1.52 6.72
C GLU A 37 28.79 2.12 5.52
N GLN A 38 30.03 2.58 5.77
CA GLN A 38 30.93 3.02 4.69
C GLN A 38 32.21 2.18 4.60
N LYS A 39 32.27 1.03 5.30
CA LYS A 39 33.37 0.05 5.22
C LYS A 39 32.99 -1.31 4.57
N ALA A 40 31.87 -1.39 3.86
CA ALA A 40 31.46 -2.63 3.18
C ALA A 40 31.43 -2.56 1.64
N LYS A 41 31.98 -1.49 1.03
CA LYS A 41 31.92 -1.29 -0.44
C LYS A 41 33.14 -1.78 -1.24
N ASP A 42 34.13 -2.41 -0.61
CA ASP A 42 35.35 -2.89 -1.29
C ASP A 42 35.49 -4.42 -1.36
N LEU A 43 34.39 -5.18 -1.40
CA LEU A 43 34.45 -6.60 -1.73
C LEU A 43 33.99 -6.86 -3.17
N PRO A 44 34.76 -7.60 -3.98
CA PRO A 44 34.36 -7.97 -5.34
C PRO A 44 33.07 -8.78 -5.33
N ILE A 45 32.12 -8.39 -6.18
CA ILE A 45 30.87 -9.11 -6.41
C ILE A 45 31.21 -10.44 -7.10
N PRO A 46 30.86 -11.61 -6.53
CA PRO A 46 31.00 -12.87 -7.25
C PRO A 46 30.04 -12.89 -8.44
N PRO A 47 30.48 -13.34 -9.63
CA PRO A 47 29.56 -13.57 -10.74
C PRO A 47 28.63 -14.73 -10.38
N ASP A 48 27.39 -14.65 -10.85
CA ASP A 48 26.38 -15.73 -10.85
C ASP A 48 25.40 -15.77 -9.67
N ALA A 49 24.48 -14.81 -9.64
CA ALA A 49 23.17 -14.99 -8.98
C ALA A 49 22.05 -14.92 -10.04
N LYS A 50 21.84 -16.03 -10.75
CA LYS A 50 20.64 -16.24 -11.59
C LYS A 50 19.40 -16.21 -10.67
N SER A 51 18.59 -15.16 -10.77
CA SER A 51 17.31 -15.06 -10.07
C SER A 51 16.32 -16.09 -10.63
N LYS A 52 16.03 -17.12 -9.84
CA LYS A 52 14.93 -18.07 -10.11
C LYS A 52 13.59 -17.36 -9.92
N PRO A 53 12.62 -17.49 -10.85
CA PRO A 53 11.29 -16.92 -10.66
C PRO A 53 10.54 -17.61 -9.51
N ILE A 54 9.89 -16.79 -8.68
CA ILE A 54 9.06 -17.21 -7.55
C ILE A 54 7.76 -17.83 -8.09
N PRO A 55 7.42 -19.09 -7.76
CA PRO A 55 6.11 -19.63 -8.10
C PRO A 55 5.06 -19.07 -7.13
N LEU A 56 4.09 -18.36 -7.69
CA LEU A 56 2.83 -18.03 -7.04
C LEU A 56 1.98 -19.29 -7.08
N ASN A 57 1.81 -19.96 -5.93
CA ASN A 57 0.69 -20.83 -5.54
C ASN A 57 1.12 -21.76 -4.39
N SER A 58 0.71 -21.48 -3.16
CA SER A 58 0.56 -22.51 -2.14
C SER A 58 -0.64 -22.19 -1.25
N GLU A 59 -1.53 -23.18 -1.16
CA GLU A 59 -2.76 -23.25 -0.38
C GLU A 59 -2.51 -23.09 1.13
N PRO A 60 -3.54 -22.74 1.92
CA PRO A 60 -3.38 -22.54 3.35
C PRO A 60 -3.23 -23.89 4.06
N SER A 61 -2.02 -24.18 4.55
CA SER A 61 -1.75 -25.33 5.38
C SER A 61 -2.38 -25.17 6.76
N LYS A 62 -3.27 -26.12 7.06
CA LYS A 62 -3.87 -26.48 8.35
C LYS A 62 -2.97 -26.21 9.56
N GLY A 63 -3.57 -25.52 10.54
CA GLY A 63 -3.57 -25.85 11.97
C GLY A 63 -2.23 -26.19 12.62
N GLU A 64 -1.56 -25.18 13.15
CA GLU A 64 -0.66 -25.37 14.28
C GLU A 64 -1.40 -25.00 15.58
N VAL A 65 -1.54 -26.01 16.41
CA VAL A 65 -2.10 -25.96 17.76
C VAL A 65 -1.06 -25.28 18.66
N TYR A 66 -1.40 -24.11 19.19
CA TYR A 66 -0.61 -23.49 20.25
C TYR A 66 -0.84 -24.26 21.56
N GLN A 67 0.20 -24.92 22.06
CA GLN A 67 0.24 -25.48 23.41
C GLN A 67 0.46 -24.34 24.41
N GLU A 68 -0.50 -24.11 25.31
CA GLU A 68 -0.33 -23.16 26.42
C GLU A 68 0.70 -23.67 27.45
N PRO A 69 1.55 -22.78 28.01
CA PRO A 69 2.42 -23.12 29.13
C PRO A 69 1.63 -23.40 30.41
N ILE A 70 1.92 -24.55 31.04
CA ILE A 70 1.35 -24.97 32.32
C ILE A 70 1.87 -24.06 33.44
N LEU A 71 0.99 -23.23 34.01
CA LEU A 71 1.23 -22.53 35.28
C LEU A 71 1.08 -23.52 36.45
N PRO A 72 1.92 -23.45 37.50
CA PRO A 72 1.78 -24.29 38.68
C PRO A 72 0.49 -23.98 39.44
N PRO A 73 -0.16 -24.99 40.06
CA PRO A 73 -1.43 -24.79 40.74
C PRO A 73 -1.25 -23.87 41.97
N PRO A 74 -2.13 -22.88 42.17
CA PRO A 74 -2.14 -22.11 43.41
C PRO A 74 -2.51 -23.00 44.59
N ASN A 75 -1.87 -22.76 45.74
CA ASN A 75 -2.07 -23.54 46.95
C ASN A 75 -3.53 -23.49 47.44
N LEU A 76 -4.04 -24.63 47.91
CA LEU A 76 -5.45 -24.82 48.23
C LEU A 76 -5.82 -24.43 49.69
N ASN A 77 -4.93 -23.75 50.42
CA ASN A 77 -5.05 -23.61 51.88
C ASN A 77 -5.43 -22.21 52.37
N SER A 78 -5.72 -21.25 51.49
CA SER A 78 -6.11 -19.89 51.89
C SER A 78 -7.61 -19.56 51.75
N VAL A 79 -8.45 -20.49 51.29
CA VAL A 79 -9.83 -20.17 50.87
C VAL A 79 -10.89 -20.38 51.97
N PHE A 80 -10.53 -20.88 53.15
CA PHE A 80 -11.52 -21.39 54.11
C PHE A 80 -12.03 -20.46 55.21
N TYR A 81 -11.57 -19.21 55.30
CA TYR A 81 -12.06 -18.30 56.34
C TYR A 81 -12.38 -16.94 55.76
N LEU A 82 -13.65 -16.77 55.35
CA LEU A 82 -14.48 -15.55 55.45
C LEU A 82 -15.74 -15.68 54.55
N ARG A 83 -16.50 -16.77 54.68
CA ARG A 83 -17.85 -16.81 54.10
C ARG A 83 -18.82 -16.14 55.07
N LYS A 84 -18.89 -14.80 55.00
CA LYS A 84 -20.01 -14.05 55.59
C LYS A 84 -21.33 -14.53 54.95
N PRO A 85 -22.44 -14.65 55.71
CA PRO A 85 -23.72 -14.95 55.11
C PRO A 85 -24.08 -13.86 54.10
N VAL A 86 -24.18 -14.23 52.83
CA VAL A 86 -24.69 -13.35 51.78
C VAL A 86 -26.19 -13.20 52.03
N VAL A 87 -26.58 -12.09 52.64
CA VAL A 87 -27.98 -11.65 52.65
C VAL A 87 -28.39 -11.49 51.18
N PRO A 88 -29.49 -12.09 50.71
CA PRO A 88 -29.94 -11.90 49.33
C PRO A 88 -30.31 -10.43 49.16
N GLU A 89 -29.41 -9.68 48.54
CA GLU A 89 -29.65 -8.30 48.17
C GLU A 89 -30.80 -8.29 47.16
N LYS A 90 -31.90 -7.60 47.47
CA LYS A 90 -32.99 -7.35 46.53
C LYS A 90 -32.39 -6.62 45.34
N LYS A 91 -32.05 -7.37 44.29
CA LYS A 91 -31.62 -6.78 43.02
C LYS A 91 -32.73 -5.82 42.58
N PRO A 92 -32.43 -4.55 42.25
CA PRO A 92 -33.45 -3.68 41.71
C PRO A 92 -33.97 -4.35 40.43
N GLY A 93 -35.17 -4.91 40.51
CA GLY A 93 -35.82 -5.53 39.38
C GLY A 93 -36.13 -4.42 38.41
N TRP A 94 -35.42 -4.40 37.28
CA TRP A 94 -35.72 -3.45 36.22
C TRP A 94 -37.16 -3.69 35.79
N SER A 95 -37.98 -2.65 35.86
CA SER A 95 -39.34 -2.73 35.37
C SER A 95 -39.29 -3.06 33.88
N ILE A 96 -40.20 -3.89 33.40
CA ILE A 96 -40.30 -4.22 31.97
C ILE A 96 -40.40 -2.91 31.15
N SER A 97 -41.03 -1.88 31.71
CA SER A 97 -41.09 -0.54 31.12
C SER A 97 -39.71 0.13 30.96
N ASP A 98 -38.77 -0.06 31.89
CA ASP A 98 -37.42 0.50 31.80
C ASP A 98 -36.62 -0.16 30.68
N VAL A 99 -36.79 -1.48 30.48
CA VAL A 99 -36.14 -2.23 29.39
C VAL A 99 -36.62 -1.73 28.03
N PHE A 100 -37.91 -1.44 27.88
CA PHE A 100 -38.45 -0.89 26.63
C PHE A 100 -37.98 0.54 26.36
N VAL A 101 -37.93 1.40 27.38
CA VAL A 101 -37.45 2.78 27.22
C VAL A 101 -35.97 2.80 26.81
N TRP A 102 -35.11 2.04 27.48
CA TRP A 102 -33.70 1.95 27.12
C TRP A 102 -33.45 1.28 25.77
N GLY A 103 -34.26 0.27 25.40
CA GLY A 103 -34.18 -0.39 24.09
C GLY A 103 -34.49 0.58 22.93
N ILE A 104 -35.51 1.42 23.10
CA ILE A 104 -35.88 2.44 22.09
C ILE A 104 -34.78 3.49 21.97
N VAL A 105 -34.23 3.98 23.09
CA VAL A 105 -33.15 4.97 23.10
C VAL A 105 -31.89 4.44 22.39
N LEU A 106 -31.48 3.20 22.68
CA LEU A 106 -30.32 2.58 22.02
C LEU A 106 -30.56 2.32 20.53
N PHE A 107 -31.79 2.00 20.12
CA PHE A 107 -32.14 1.82 18.71
C PHE A 107 -32.06 3.13 17.93
N PHE A 108 -32.55 4.25 18.50
CA PHE A 108 -32.46 5.56 17.85
C PHE A 108 -31.02 6.08 17.81
N ILE A 109 -30.26 5.95 18.91
CA ILE A 109 -28.85 6.37 18.95
C ILE A 109 -28.01 5.51 18.01
N GLY A 110 -28.18 4.18 18.04
CA GLY A 110 -27.49 3.25 17.16
C GLY A 110 -27.84 3.45 15.68
N GLY A 111 -29.12 3.71 15.39
CA GLY A 111 -29.60 4.01 14.04
C GLY A 111 -29.01 5.29 13.46
N VAL A 112 -28.93 6.37 14.24
CA VAL A 112 -28.34 7.65 13.81
C VAL A 112 -26.83 7.52 13.61
N VAL A 113 -26.12 6.81 14.49
CA VAL A 113 -24.68 6.57 14.35
C VAL A 113 -24.41 5.72 13.10
N LEU A 114 -25.16 4.64 12.86
CA LEU A 114 -25.00 3.80 11.66
C LEU A 114 -25.28 4.60 10.38
N TYR A 115 -26.31 5.44 10.38
CA TYR A 115 -26.67 6.30 9.24
C TYR A 115 -25.58 7.33 8.94
N CYS A 116 -25.06 8.01 9.96
CA CYS A 116 -23.96 8.97 9.81
C CYS A 116 -22.60 8.30 9.52
N SER A 117 -22.45 7.02 9.86
CA SER A 117 -21.25 6.22 9.62
C SER A 117 -21.20 5.58 8.23
N ILE A 118 -22.15 5.89 7.35
CA ILE A 118 -22.02 5.61 5.91
C ILE A 118 -21.39 6.85 5.29
N PRO A 119 -20.05 6.96 5.26
CA PRO A 119 -19.45 8.08 4.59
C PRO A 119 -19.77 7.95 3.09
N ASN A 120 -20.26 9.05 2.52
CA ASN A 120 -20.47 9.28 1.10
C ASN A 120 -19.16 9.23 0.25
N PHE A 121 -18.21 8.34 0.57
CA PHE A 121 -16.90 8.25 -0.07
C PHE A 121 -16.92 7.60 -1.46
N CYS A 122 -18.05 7.05 -1.91
CA CYS A 122 -18.06 6.19 -3.09
C CYS A 122 -18.24 6.91 -4.43
N TYR A 123 -18.67 8.18 -4.47
CA TYR A 123 -19.02 8.80 -5.76
C TYR A 123 -17.91 9.67 -6.38
N LYS A 124 -17.02 10.26 -5.56
CA LYS A 124 -16.02 11.24 -6.06
C LYS A 124 -14.56 10.72 -6.12
N LYS A 125 -14.32 9.43 -5.86
CA LYS A 125 -12.96 8.87 -5.67
C LYS A 125 -12.50 7.86 -6.73
N ARG A 126 -13.20 7.69 -7.86
CA ARG A 126 -12.74 6.79 -8.95
C ARG A 126 -11.79 7.45 -9.95
N GLU A 127 -11.69 8.77 -9.99
CA GLU A 127 -10.73 9.49 -10.85
C GLU A 127 -9.28 9.21 -10.43
N GLN A 128 -8.96 9.40 -9.14
CA GLN A 128 -7.61 9.22 -8.61
C GLN A 128 -6.99 7.83 -8.83
N PRO A 129 -7.71 6.70 -8.68
CA PRO A 129 -7.13 5.39 -8.98
C PRO A 129 -6.89 5.18 -10.48
N ARG A 130 -7.70 5.77 -11.37
CA ARG A 130 -7.52 5.67 -12.83
C ARG A 130 -6.30 6.44 -13.29
N GLU A 131 -6.15 7.68 -12.82
CA GLU A 131 -4.99 8.52 -13.07
C GLU A 131 -3.69 7.83 -12.60
N LYS A 132 -3.70 7.29 -11.37
CA LYS A 132 -2.55 6.55 -10.83
C LYS A 132 -2.21 5.30 -11.63
N ALA A 133 -3.23 4.58 -12.12
CA ALA A 133 -3.02 3.42 -12.99
C ALA A 133 -2.38 3.85 -14.32
N CYS A 134 -2.81 4.97 -14.90
CA CYS A 134 -2.23 5.53 -16.13
C CYS A 134 -0.73 5.84 -15.96
N TYR A 135 -0.36 6.55 -14.89
CA TYR A 135 1.06 6.84 -14.62
C TYR A 135 1.88 5.59 -14.35
N ALA A 136 1.30 4.56 -13.73
CA ALA A 136 1.98 3.28 -13.56
C ALA A 136 2.30 2.63 -14.92
N TYR A 137 1.35 2.64 -15.86
CA TYR A 137 1.58 2.12 -17.21
C TYR A 137 2.60 2.95 -17.99
N LEU A 138 2.57 4.28 -17.89
CA LEU A 138 3.56 5.16 -18.52
C LEU A 138 5.00 4.79 -18.10
N ARG A 139 5.22 4.50 -16.81
CA ARG A 139 6.52 4.05 -16.30
C ARG A 139 6.93 2.68 -16.84
N VAL A 140 5.99 1.75 -16.94
CA VAL A 140 6.24 0.42 -17.52
C VAL A 140 6.63 0.53 -19.00
N ILE A 141 5.92 1.37 -19.77
CA ILE A 141 6.21 1.59 -21.19
C ILE A 141 7.60 2.23 -21.36
N LEU A 142 7.94 3.22 -20.52
CA LEU A 142 9.26 3.86 -20.57
C LEU A 142 10.38 2.84 -20.29
N GLY A 143 10.24 2.02 -19.25
CA GLY A 143 11.22 0.98 -18.94
C GLY A 143 11.31 -0.08 -20.05
N ALA A 144 10.19 -0.45 -20.69
CA ALA A 144 10.20 -1.36 -21.82
C ALA A 144 10.95 -0.80 -23.03
N ILE A 145 10.82 0.51 -23.31
CA ILE A 145 11.58 1.18 -24.38
C ILE A 145 13.06 1.27 -24.04
N GLU A 146 13.40 1.61 -22.79
CA GLU A 146 14.79 1.66 -22.33
C GLU A 146 15.46 0.29 -22.50
N MET A 147 14.79 -0.78 -22.06
CA MET A 147 15.25 -2.15 -22.27
C MET A 147 15.37 -2.50 -23.76
N TYR A 148 14.38 -2.13 -24.58
CA TYR A 148 14.44 -2.34 -26.03
C TYR A 148 15.65 -1.64 -26.66
N ASN A 149 15.93 -0.40 -26.25
CA ASN A 149 17.05 0.39 -26.76
C ASN A 149 18.42 -0.15 -26.32
N MET A 150 18.49 -0.86 -25.18
CA MET A 150 19.72 -1.53 -24.77
C MET A 150 20.00 -2.81 -25.57
N ASP A 151 18.95 -3.53 -25.98
CA ASP A 151 19.08 -4.82 -26.66
C ASP A 151 19.19 -4.71 -28.19
N ASN A 152 18.77 -3.57 -28.75
CA ASN A 152 18.68 -3.37 -30.20
C ASN A 152 19.59 -2.22 -30.66
N SER A 153 20.31 -2.42 -31.76
CA SER A 153 21.11 -1.36 -32.38
C SER A 153 20.25 -0.25 -33.00
N LEU A 154 19.02 -0.59 -33.39
CA LEU A 154 18.02 0.37 -33.88
C LEU A 154 17.18 0.85 -32.70
N MET A 155 17.57 1.99 -32.14
CA MET A 155 16.86 2.58 -31.01
C MET A 155 15.49 3.13 -31.42
N LYS A 156 14.51 2.92 -30.56
CA LYS A 156 13.17 3.49 -30.68
C LYS A 156 13.15 4.91 -30.12
N THR A 157 13.03 5.88 -31.02
CA THR A 157 13.09 7.32 -30.71
C THR A 157 11.72 7.96 -30.46
N SER A 158 10.64 7.37 -30.96
CA SER A 158 9.27 7.86 -30.79
C SER A 158 8.32 6.72 -30.39
N LEU A 159 7.22 7.04 -29.70
CA LEU A 159 6.17 6.12 -29.31
C LEU A 159 4.85 6.52 -29.98
N VAL A 160 4.23 5.56 -30.65
CA VAL A 160 2.86 5.65 -31.15
C VAL A 160 1.98 4.69 -30.36
N ASP A 161 0.70 5.02 -30.18
CA ASP A 161 -0.22 4.20 -29.38
C ASP A 161 -0.31 2.73 -29.85
N SER A 162 -0.14 2.49 -31.16
CA SER A 162 -0.05 1.13 -31.74
C SER A 162 1.07 0.28 -31.12
N ASP A 163 2.16 0.89 -30.69
CA ASP A 163 3.30 0.17 -30.12
C ASP A 163 2.98 -0.52 -28.80
N THR A 164 2.02 0.05 -28.06
CA THR A 164 1.56 -0.47 -26.76
C THR A 164 0.51 -1.57 -26.88
N GLN A 165 -0.10 -1.71 -28.07
CA GLN A 165 -1.18 -2.67 -28.35
C GLN A 165 -0.76 -3.85 -29.22
N THR A 166 0.04 -3.59 -30.27
CA THR A 166 0.44 -4.62 -31.26
C THR A 166 1.88 -4.48 -31.75
N GLY A 167 2.63 -3.47 -31.30
CA GLY A 167 3.94 -3.18 -31.87
C GLY A 167 5.10 -4.02 -31.35
N LEU A 168 6.30 -3.58 -31.74
CA LEU A 168 7.55 -4.30 -31.54
C LEU A 168 7.85 -4.61 -30.07
N LEU A 169 7.37 -3.78 -29.14
CA LEU A 169 7.55 -3.98 -27.70
C LEU A 169 6.87 -5.26 -27.18
N LEU A 170 5.75 -5.65 -27.78
CA LEU A 170 5.04 -6.90 -27.45
C LEU A 170 5.70 -8.10 -28.13
N GLN A 171 6.09 -7.95 -29.40
CA GLN A 171 6.75 -9.01 -30.16
C GLN A 171 8.12 -9.36 -29.58
N GLY A 172 8.86 -8.36 -29.11
CA GLY A 172 10.14 -8.52 -28.42
C GLY A 172 10.04 -8.94 -26.94
N ASN A 173 8.84 -9.24 -26.43
CA ASN A 173 8.60 -9.61 -25.03
C ASN A 173 9.02 -8.56 -23.98
N TYR A 174 9.19 -7.29 -24.37
CA TYR A 174 9.42 -6.18 -23.44
C TYR A 174 8.14 -5.81 -22.67
N LEU A 175 6.99 -6.02 -23.30
CA LEU A 175 5.68 -5.95 -22.67
C LEU A 175 5.02 -7.32 -22.63
N LYS A 176 4.68 -7.80 -21.44
CA LYS A 176 4.03 -9.12 -21.25
C LYS A 176 2.62 -9.18 -21.84
N ARG A 177 1.94 -8.04 -21.88
CA ARG A 177 0.54 -7.90 -22.34
C ARG A 177 0.33 -6.50 -22.93
N PRO A 178 -0.64 -6.36 -23.85
CA PRO A 178 -1.01 -5.04 -24.36
C PRO A 178 -1.55 -4.18 -23.22
N ILE A 179 -1.17 -2.90 -23.22
CA ILE A 179 -1.58 -1.95 -22.18
C ILE A 179 -3.04 -1.54 -22.46
N PRO A 180 -3.99 -1.78 -21.54
CA PRO A 180 -5.36 -1.37 -21.74
C PRO A 180 -5.51 0.15 -21.59
N ARG A 181 -6.38 0.75 -22.41
CA ARG A 181 -6.78 2.15 -22.23
C ARG A 181 -7.69 2.28 -21.01
N ILE A 182 -7.29 3.09 -20.03
CA ILE A 182 -8.00 3.26 -18.74
C ILE A 182 -9.31 4.03 -18.93
N GLU A 183 -9.31 5.00 -19.85
CA GLU A 183 -10.43 5.90 -20.13
C GLU A 183 -10.65 6.04 -21.64
N LYS A 184 -11.88 6.45 -22.02
CA LYS A 184 -12.23 6.70 -23.42
C LYS A 184 -11.40 7.88 -23.92
N GLY A 185 -10.44 7.61 -24.80
CA GLY A 185 -9.58 8.64 -25.40
C GLY A 185 -8.18 8.79 -24.80
N CYS A 186 -7.80 8.01 -23.76
CA CYS A 186 -6.39 7.95 -23.37
C CYS A 186 -5.60 7.20 -24.46
N ALA A 187 -4.63 7.88 -25.03
CA ALA A 187 -3.67 7.36 -25.97
C ALA A 187 -2.27 7.78 -25.52
N PHE A 188 -1.31 6.89 -25.66
CA PHE A 188 0.08 7.15 -25.28
C PHE A 188 0.84 7.75 -26.46
N SER A 189 1.60 8.80 -26.18
CA SER A 189 2.42 9.50 -27.17
C SER A 189 3.75 9.92 -26.55
N SER A 190 4.79 9.99 -27.36
CA SER A 190 6.07 10.59 -26.94
C SER A 190 6.19 12.01 -27.44
N THR A 191 6.72 12.88 -26.59
CA THR A 191 7.20 14.21 -27.00
C THR A 191 8.73 14.22 -26.93
N GLY A 192 9.38 14.59 -28.03
CA GLY A 192 10.84 14.55 -28.15
C GLY A 192 11.41 13.16 -28.43
N ASP A 193 12.73 13.05 -28.44
CA ASP A 193 13.47 11.81 -28.70
C ASP A 193 13.67 11.01 -27.41
N LEU A 194 13.09 9.81 -27.38
CA LEU A 194 13.11 8.89 -26.22
C LEU A 194 14.51 8.34 -25.89
N THR A 195 15.51 8.54 -26.74
CA THR A 195 16.88 8.08 -26.48
C THR A 195 17.70 9.05 -25.61
N THR A 196 17.29 10.32 -25.55
CA THR A 196 18.03 11.37 -24.85
C THR A 196 17.24 11.94 -23.68
N SER A 197 16.25 12.78 -23.96
CA SER A 197 15.48 13.50 -22.93
C SER A 197 13.98 13.59 -23.24
N GLY A 198 13.49 12.78 -24.18
CA GLY A 198 12.08 12.69 -24.50
C GLY A 198 11.28 12.11 -23.33
N TYR A 199 10.00 12.46 -23.26
CA TYR A 199 9.09 11.95 -22.25
C TYR A 199 7.81 11.42 -22.89
N ILE A 200 7.16 10.50 -22.17
CA ILE A 200 5.91 9.88 -22.60
C ILE A 200 4.76 10.53 -21.82
N SER A 201 3.70 10.86 -22.54
CA SER A 201 2.48 11.47 -21.98
C SER A 201 1.22 10.75 -22.48
N CYS A 202 0.20 10.65 -21.63
CA CYS A 202 -1.15 10.32 -22.08
C CYS A 202 -1.87 11.60 -22.52
N SER A 203 -2.66 11.52 -23.59
CA SER A 203 -3.51 12.61 -24.09
C SER A 203 -4.49 13.20 -23.05
N VAL A 204 -4.91 12.39 -22.07
CA VAL A 204 -5.91 12.79 -21.04
C VAL A 204 -5.25 13.15 -19.72
N HIS A 205 -4.29 12.35 -19.24
CA HIS A 205 -3.67 12.53 -17.91
C HIS A 205 -2.32 13.28 -17.94
N GLY A 206 -1.74 13.54 -19.11
CA GLY A 206 -0.47 14.24 -19.23
C GLY A 206 0.77 13.38 -18.92
N PRO A 207 1.94 14.01 -18.65
CA PRO A 207 3.18 13.31 -18.36
C PRO A 207 3.32 12.90 -16.88
N VAL A 208 4.15 11.90 -16.61
CA VAL A 208 4.40 11.35 -15.25
C VAL A 208 5.01 12.36 -14.27
N HIS A 209 5.68 13.42 -14.77
CA HIS A 209 6.34 14.42 -13.93
C HIS A 209 5.41 15.51 -13.36
N GLY A 210 4.10 15.37 -13.55
CA GLY A 210 3.11 16.38 -13.15
C GLY A 210 3.00 17.50 -14.19
N PRO A 211 1.87 18.23 -14.23
CA PRO A 211 1.71 19.44 -15.04
C PRO A 211 2.59 20.60 -14.54
#